data_AF-A0AB39QRA5-F1
#
_entry.id   AF-A0AB39QRA5-F1
#
_cell.length_a   1.000
_cell.length_b   1.000
_cell.length_c   1.000
_cell.angle_alpha   90.00
_cell.angle_beta   90.00
_cell.angle_gamma   90.00
#
_symmetry.space_group_name_H-M   'P 1'
#
loop_
_entity.id
_entity.type
_entity.pdbx_description
1 polymer ?
#
loop_
_entity_poly.entity_id
_entity_poly.type
_entity_poly.pdbx_seq_one_letter_code
_entity_poly.pdbx_strand_id
1 'polypeptide(L)' 'MAQGDDFYGRDRPESPSLAEDRPRGGGPEDRPATGHRHVWIWWLVAAVVILVLLVIFWF' A
#
# COMPACT_ATOMS: atom_id res chain seq x y z
N MET A 1 -34.21 -39.72 1.31
CA MET A 1 -33.99 -38.36 1.84
C MET A 1 -32.65 -37.92 1.27
N ALA A 2 -32.65 -37.08 0.25
CA ALA A 2 -31.40 -36.61 -0.35
C ALA A 2 -30.73 -35.67 0.67
N GLN A 3 -29.55 -36.10 1.13
CA GLN A 3 -28.68 -35.42 2.07
C GLN A 3 -28.40 -33.99 1.56
N GLY A 4 -28.90 -32.97 2.25
CA GLY A 4 -28.90 -31.57 1.80
C GLY A 4 -27.53 -30.87 1.85
N ASP A 5 -26.46 -31.60 2.20
CA ASP A 5 -25.15 -31.01 2.49
C ASP A 5 -24.17 -31.04 1.30
N ASP A 6 -24.47 -31.83 0.26
CA ASP A 6 -23.56 -32.09 -0.86
C ASP A 6 -23.77 -31.17 -2.08
N PHE A 7 -24.83 -30.36 -2.10
CA PHE A 7 -25.19 -29.56 -3.28
C PHE A 7 -24.21 -28.39 -3.52
N TYR A 8 -23.73 -27.75 -2.45
CA TYR A 8 -22.77 -26.63 -2.55
C TYR A 8 -21.30 -27.06 -2.57
N GLY A 9 -21.02 -28.36 -2.34
CA GLY A 9 -19.66 -28.91 -2.29
C GLY A 9 -19.10 -29.32 -3.65
N ARG A 10 -19.96 -29.67 -4.62
CA ARG A 10 -19.52 -30.14 -5.95
C ARG A 10 -19.05 -29.05 -6.90
N ASP A 11 -19.54 -27.83 -6.74
CA ASP A 11 -19.23 -26.72 -7.66
C ASP A 11 -18.05 -25.84 -7.20
N ARG A 12 -17.42 -26.16 -6.07
CA ARG A 12 -16.22 -25.45 -5.62
C ARG A 12 -14.96 -26.15 -6.13
N PRO A 13 -14.08 -25.47 -6.89
CA PRO A 13 -12.80 -26.04 -7.29
C PRO A 13 -11.92 -26.28 -6.06
N GLU A 14 -11.05 -27.31 -6.10
CA GLU A 14 -10.19 -27.70 -4.97
C GLU A 14 -9.26 -26.58 -4.47
N SER A 15 -9.03 -25.55 -5.29
CA SER A 15 -8.22 -24.37 -4.97
C SER A 15 -8.95 -23.06 -5.33
N PRO A 16 -9.81 -22.52 -4.45
CA PRO A 16 -10.66 -21.37 -4.76
C PRO A 16 -9.96 -20.01 -4.59
N SER A 17 -8.70 -19.89 -5.01
CA SER A 17 -8.01 -18.59 -5.06
C SER A 17 -7.31 -18.43 -6.40
N LEU A 18 -8.09 -18.09 -7.42
CA LEU A 18 -7.51 -17.66 -8.69
C LEU A 18 -6.85 -16.29 -8.48
N ALA A 19 -5.72 -16.04 -9.14
CA ALA A 19 -5.06 -14.74 -9.05
C ALA A 19 -5.97 -13.61 -9.57
N GLU A 20 -6.91 -13.98 -10.44
CA GLU A 20 -7.97 -13.20 -11.05
C GLU A 20 -9.11 -12.84 -10.06
N ASP A 21 -9.27 -13.60 -8.98
CA ASP A 21 -10.26 -13.35 -7.91
C ASP A 21 -9.78 -12.30 -6.91
N ARG A 22 -8.51 -11.90 -6.99
CA ARG A 22 -8.01 -10.77 -6.21
C ARG A 22 -8.79 -9.52 -6.60
N PRO A 23 -9.12 -8.63 -5.64
CA PRO A 23 -9.68 -7.33 -5.97
C PRO A 23 -8.85 -6.70 -7.09
N ARG A 24 -9.48 -6.32 -8.21
CA ARG A 24 -8.78 -5.67 -9.32
C ARG A 24 -8.28 -4.32 -8.83
N GLY A 25 -7.02 -4.29 -8.42
CA GLY A 25 -6.33 -3.15 -7.83
C GLY A 25 -6.52 -3.03 -6.31
N GLY A 26 -5.44 -2.69 -5.62
CA GLY A 26 -5.44 -2.30 -4.20
C GLY A 26 -4.66 -3.25 -3.28
N GLY A 27 -3.95 -4.23 -3.84
CA GLY A 27 -3.03 -5.07 -3.07
C GLY A 27 -1.93 -4.23 -2.41
N PRO A 28 -1.33 -4.69 -1.29
CA PRO A 28 -0.12 -4.07 -0.72
C PRO A 28 0.97 -3.79 -1.76
N GLU A 29 1.06 -4.64 -2.79
CA GLU A 29 1.93 -4.56 -3.97
C GLU A 29 1.53 -3.46 -4.98
N ASP A 30 0.25 -3.09 -5.05
CA ASP A 30 -0.28 -2.03 -5.92
C ASP A 30 -0.20 -0.65 -5.29
N ARG A 31 0.15 -0.57 -3.99
CA ARG A 31 0.32 0.71 -3.32
C ARG A 31 1.53 1.39 -3.95
N PRO A 32 1.38 2.59 -4.52
CA PRO A 32 2.55 3.33 -4.96
C PRO A 32 3.47 3.48 -3.76
N ALA A 33 4.74 3.09 -3.91
CA ALA A 33 5.80 3.23 -2.90
C ALA A 33 6.16 4.72 -2.64
N THR A 34 5.19 5.62 -2.78
CA THR A 34 5.32 7.07 -2.71
C THR A 34 5.41 7.60 -1.29
N GLY A 35 5.09 6.79 -0.28
CA GLY A 35 5.09 7.20 1.13
C GLY A 35 6.46 7.65 1.67
N HIS A 36 7.56 7.04 1.22
CA HIS A 36 8.90 7.34 1.77
C HIS A 36 9.77 8.23 0.89
N ARG A 37 9.51 8.32 -0.42
CA ARG A 37 10.36 9.11 -1.34
C ARG A 37 10.32 10.61 -1.07
N HIS A 38 9.24 11.11 -0.47
CA HIS A 38 9.03 12.54 -0.23
C HIS A 38 9.55 13.02 1.13
N VAL A 39 9.92 12.11 2.05
CA VAL A 39 10.42 12.50 3.39
C VAL A 39 11.75 13.25 3.30
N TRP A 40 12.61 12.88 2.34
CA TRP A 40 13.91 13.52 2.15
C TRP A 40 13.80 14.98 1.69
N ILE A 41 12.73 15.31 0.94
CA ILE A 41 12.45 16.70 0.51
C ILE A 41 12.16 17.57 1.73
N TRP A 42 11.39 17.07 2.70
CA TRP A 42 11.10 17.82 3.93
C TRP A 42 12.35 18.06 4.78
N TRP A 43 13.27 17.08 4.84
CA TRP A 43 14.57 17.28 5.49
C TRP A 43 15.41 18.35 4.80
N LEU A 44 15.44 18.34 3.46
CA LEU A 44 16.17 19.34 2.68
C LEU A 44 15.57 20.74 2.89
N VAL A 45 14.24 20.87 2.88
CA VAL A 45 13.55 22.14 3.18
C VAL A 45 13.89 22.63 4.59
N ALA A 46 13.82 21.75 5.60
CA ALA A 46 14.16 22.11 6.97
C ALA A 46 15.61 22.59 7.11
N ALA A 47 16.56 21.92 6.46
CA ALA A 47 17.97 22.30 6.46
C ALA A 47 18.18 23.69 5.85
N VAL A 48 17.53 23.99 4.72
CA VAL A 48 17.60 25.31 4.07
C VAL A 48 17.04 26.41 4.98
N VAL A 49 15.89 26.16 5.60
CA VAL A 49 15.28 27.13 6.54
C VAL A 49 16.22 27.43 7.71
N ILE A 50 16.79 26.39 8.33
CA ILE A 50 17.75 26.57 9.44
C ILE A 50 18.98 27.38 8.98
N LEU A 51 19.53 27.06 7.81
CA LEU A 51 20.69 27.79 7.27
C LEU A 51 20.38 29.28 7.07
N VAL A 52 19.21 29.61 6.50
CA VAL A 52 18.78 31.00 6.30
C VAL A 52 18.65 31.73 7.64
N LEU A 53 18.04 31.10 8.64
CA LEU A 53 17.92 31.69 9.97
C LEU A 53 19.31 31.92 10.60
N LEU A 54 20.22 30.95 10.49
CA LEU A 54 21.59 31.13 10.98
C LEU A 54 22.29 32.30 10.32
N VAL A 55 22.16 32.47 9.00
CA VAL A 55 22.76 33.63 8.31
C VAL A 55 22.15 34.94 8.81
N ILE A 56 20.83 35.02 8.98
CA ILE A 56 20.14 36.24 9.43
C ILE A 56 20.45 36.59 10.89
N PHE A 57 20.56 35.59 11.76
CA PHE A 57 20.77 35.83 13.19
C PHE A 57 22.25 35.93 13.59
N TRP A 58 23.16 35.42 12.77
CA TRP A 58 24.60 35.46 13.02
C TRP A 58 25.29 36.64 12.33
N PHE A 59 24.70 37.21 11.28
CA PHE A 59 25.14 38.43 10.61
C PHE A 59 24.40 39.66 11.17
#